data_AF-E0WUS7-F1
#
_entry.id   AF-E0WUS7-F1
#
_cell.length_a   1.000
_cell.length_b   1.000
_cell.length_c   1.000
_cell.angle_alpha   90.00
_cell.angle_beta   90.00
_cell.angle_gamma   90.00
#
_symmetry.space_group_name_H-M   'P 1'
#
loop_
_entity.id
_entity.type
_entity.pdbx_description
1 polymer ?
#
loop_
_entity_poly.entity_id
_entity_poly.type
_entity_poly.pdbx_seq_one_letter_code
_entity_poly.pdbx_strand_id
1 'polypeptide(L)' 'MFLFSSSFFSVVSHSQDINNFSQAKIVAAKIHRDVPGSFYCGCPIRWQGKKGVPDLAACGYQVRKNGSRAERI' A
#
# COMPACT_ATOMS: atom_id res chain seq x y z
N MET A 1 -45.08 -25.53 -14.22
CA MET A 1 -44.67 -25.43 -12.81
C MET A 1 -43.21 -25.87 -12.72
N PHE A 2 -42.27 -24.98 -13.01
CA PHE A 2 -40.84 -25.27 -12.93
C PHE A 2 -40.34 -24.85 -11.55
N LEU A 3 -39.96 -25.83 -10.73
CA LEU A 3 -39.43 -25.63 -9.39
C LEU A 3 -37.98 -25.17 -9.49
N PHE A 4 -37.73 -23.86 -9.39
CA PHE A 4 -36.39 -23.32 -9.16
C PHE A 4 -35.99 -23.57 -7.70
N SER A 5 -35.16 -24.58 -7.47
CA SER A 5 -34.54 -24.82 -6.17
C SER A 5 -33.31 -23.91 -6.02
N SER A 6 -33.48 -22.78 -5.34
CA SER A 6 -32.39 -21.87 -5.02
C SER A 6 -31.59 -22.41 -3.83
N SER A 7 -30.48 -23.09 -4.09
CA SER A 7 -29.49 -23.40 -3.05
C SER A 7 -28.84 -22.09 -2.57
N PHE A 8 -29.14 -21.69 -1.34
CA PHE A 8 -28.44 -20.63 -0.64
C PHE A 8 -27.03 -21.10 -0.28
N PHE A 9 -26.04 -20.74 -1.11
CA PHE A 9 -24.63 -20.85 -0.75
C PHE A 9 -24.29 -19.76 0.27
N SER A 10 -23.98 -20.16 1.51
CA SER A 10 -23.46 -19.25 2.52
C SER A 10 -22.05 -18.80 2.13
N VAL A 11 -21.90 -17.51 1.82
CA VAL A 11 -20.58 -16.89 1.59
C VAL A 11 -19.88 -16.78 2.94
N VAL A 12 -18.79 -17.53 3.12
CA VAL A 12 -17.90 -17.37 4.27
C VAL A 12 -17.02 -16.14 4.01
N SER A 13 -17.23 -15.07 4.77
CA SER A 13 -16.35 -13.90 4.75
C SER A 13 -15.04 -14.22 5.48
N HIS A 14 -13.95 -14.34 4.74
CA HIS A 14 -12.60 -14.46 5.31
C HIS A 14 -12.02 -13.05 5.53
N SER A 15 -11.94 -12.61 6.79
CA SER A 15 -11.20 -11.39 7.13
C SER A 15 -9.70 -11.69 7.05
N GLN A 16 -8.96 -10.93 6.23
CA GLN A 16 -7.50 -10.93 6.31
C GLN A 16 -7.14 -10.33 7.68
N ASP A 17 -6.50 -11.12 8.54
CA ASP A 17 -6.16 -10.76 9.94
C ASP A 17 -5.15 -9.60 10.00
N ILE A 18 -5.61 -8.38 9.70
CA ILE A 18 -4.93 -7.13 9.97
C ILE A 18 -5.54 -6.58 11.25
N ASN A 19 -4.91 -6.94 12.36
CA ASN A 19 -5.38 -6.64 13.70
C ASN A 19 -4.69 -5.42 14.32
N ASN A 20 -3.71 -4.82 13.62
CA ASN A 20 -3.07 -3.58 14.06
C ASN A 20 -2.47 -2.77 12.91
N PHE A 21 -2.14 -1.52 13.21
CA PHE A 21 -1.58 -0.58 12.24
C PHE A 21 -0.22 -1.01 11.68
N SER A 22 0.59 -1.76 12.44
CA SER A 22 1.87 -2.25 11.96
C SER A 22 1.69 -3.29 10.84
N GLN A 23 0.76 -4.22 11.02
CA GLN A 23 0.36 -5.19 10.00
C GLN A 23 -0.20 -4.50 8.76
N ALA A 24 -1.06 -3.48 8.96
CA ALA A 24 -1.63 -2.70 7.85
C ALA A 24 -0.54 -2.05 6.99
N LYS A 25 0.49 -1.46 7.60
CA LYS A 25 1.63 -0.85 6.87
C LYS A 25 2.43 -1.87 6.04
N ILE A 26 2.57 -3.11 6.52
CA ILE A 26 3.26 -4.17 5.77
C ILE A 26 2.46 -4.53 4.51
N VAL A 27 1.14 -4.64 4.63
CA VAL A 27 0.26 -4.91 3.48
C VAL A 27 0.22 -3.72 2.53
N ALA A 28 0.15 -2.49 3.05
CA ALA A 28 0.21 -1.28 2.24
C ALA A 28 1.49 -1.20 1.39
N ALA A 29 2.67 -1.52 1.97
CA ALA A 29 3.91 -1.57 1.22
C ALA A 29 3.90 -2.59 0.06
N LYS A 30 3.14 -3.70 0.19
CA LYS A 30 2.95 -4.67 -0.89
C LYS A 30 2.01 -4.16 -1.98
N ILE A 31 0.92 -3.50 -1.60
CA ILE A 31 -0.06 -2.93 -2.54
C ILE A 31 0.56 -1.78 -3.33
N HIS A 32 1.38 -0.94 -2.68
CA HIS A 32 1.98 0.23 -3.29
C HIS A 32 3.27 -0.06 -4.08
N ARG A 33 3.63 -1.33 -4.26
CA ARG A 33 4.91 -1.68 -4.90
C ARG A 33 4.99 -1.29 -6.37
N ASP A 34 3.86 -1.35 -7.06
CA ASP A 34 3.75 -1.13 -8.51
C ASP A 34 3.13 0.24 -8.86
N VAL A 35 2.99 1.13 -7.87
CA VAL A 35 2.40 2.46 -8.04
C VAL A 35 3.50 3.44 -8.47
N PRO A 36 3.24 4.36 -9.43
CA PRO A 36 4.30 5.13 -10.08
C PRO A 36 5.08 6.10 -9.19
N GLY A 37 4.55 6.47 -8.02
CA GLY A 37 5.28 7.38 -7.13
C GLY A 37 4.58 7.68 -5.81
N SER A 38 5.18 8.59 -5.04
CA SER A 38 4.67 9.04 -3.76
C SER A 38 3.34 9.79 -3.92
N PHE A 39 2.49 9.68 -2.90
CA PHE A 39 1.11 10.15 -2.97
C PHE A 39 0.96 11.64 -3.32
N TYR A 40 1.84 12.50 -2.76
CA TYR A 40 1.74 13.94 -2.96
C TYR A 40 2.69 14.47 -4.04
N CYS A 41 3.95 14.06 -3.99
CA CYS A 41 5.00 14.64 -4.84
C CYS A 41 5.31 13.79 -6.06
N GLY A 42 4.67 12.62 -6.22
CA GLY A 42 4.88 11.73 -7.36
C GLY A 42 6.31 11.16 -7.45
N CYS A 43 7.07 11.16 -6.35
CA CYS A 43 8.46 10.69 -6.38
C CYS A 43 8.50 9.17 -6.53
N PRO A 44 9.26 8.61 -7.49
CA PRO A 44 9.44 7.17 -7.61
C PRO A 44 9.90 6.57 -6.28
N ILE A 45 9.32 5.43 -5.88
CA ILE A 45 9.65 4.78 -4.61
C ILE A 45 10.35 3.45 -4.88
N ARG A 46 11.54 3.29 -4.31
CA ARG A 46 12.24 2.01 -4.27
C ARG A 46 11.90 1.28 -2.98
N TRP A 47 11.19 0.16 -3.09
CA TRP A 47 10.81 -0.66 -1.95
C TRP A 47 11.93 -1.64 -1.55
N GLN A 48 12.39 -1.55 -0.31
CA GLN A 48 13.37 -2.45 0.31
C GLN A 48 12.70 -3.20 1.47
N GLY A 49 12.13 -4.36 1.17
CA GLY A 49 11.31 -5.10 2.14
C GLY A 49 10.07 -4.30 2.55
N LYS A 50 10.04 -3.81 3.80
CA LYS A 50 8.93 -3.03 4.38
C LYS A 50 9.16 -1.50 4.30
N LYS A 51 10.33 -1.05 3.84
CA LYS A 51 10.72 0.36 3.79
C LYS A 51 10.62 0.89 2.36
N GLY A 52 10.10 2.10 2.18
CA GLY A 52 10.16 2.81 0.90
C GLY A 52 11.25 3.88 0.93
N VAL A 53 12.07 3.93 -0.11
CA VAL A 53 13.07 5.01 -0.30
C VAL A 53 12.67 5.81 -1.53
N PRO A 54 12.22 7.07 -1.38
CA PRO A 54 11.84 7.91 -2.51
C PRO A 54 13.08 8.43 -3.25
N ASP A 55 13.02 8.48 -4.57
CA ASP A 55 13.98 9.21 -5.40
C ASP A 55 13.56 10.69 -5.47
N LEU A 56 14.15 11.50 -4.59
CA LEU A 56 13.84 12.93 -4.48
C LEU A 56 14.35 13.73 -5.68
N ALA A 57 15.45 13.28 -6.29
CA ALA A 57 16.05 13.98 -7.43
C ALA A 57 15.18 13.81 -8.68
N ALA A 58 14.66 12.61 -8.91
CA ALA A 58 13.80 12.30 -10.06
C ALA A 58 12.51 13.14 -10.10
N CYS A 59 11.94 13.51 -8.95
CA CYS A 59 10.75 14.37 -8.86
C CYS A 59 11.05 15.84 -8.57
N GLY A 60 12.33 16.24 -8.44
CA GLY A 60 12.72 17.61 -8.11
C GLY A 60 12.31 18.06 -6.70
N TYR A 61 12.14 17.13 -5.76
CA TYR A 61 11.73 17.46 -4.39
C TYR A 61 12.85 18.16 -3.61
N GLN A 62 12.54 19.30 -3.00
CA GLN A 62 13.49 20.09 -2.21
C GLN A 62 13.31 19.83 -0.70
N VAL A 63 14.38 19.40 -0.05
CA VAL A 63 14.39 19.15 1.40
C VAL A 63 14.34 20.47 2.16
N ARG A 64 13.33 20.64 3.03
CA ARG A 64 13.17 21.87 3.82
C ARG A 64 14.15 22.00 5.00
N LYS A 65 14.19 20.98 5.87
CA LYS A 65 14.98 21.01 7.13
C LYS A 65 15.52 19.66 7.58
N ASN A 66 14.84 18.56 7.27
CA ASN A 66 15.21 17.24 7.78
C ASN A 66 15.41 16.25 6.63
N GLY A 67 16.67 16.07 6.22
CA GLY A 67 17.05 15.12 5.16
C GLY A 67 16.68 13.68 5.50
N SER A 68 17.00 13.22 6.71
CA SER A 68 16.70 11.85 7.16
C SER A 68 15.22 11.47 7.09
N ARG A 69 14.32 12.45 7.18
CA ARG A 69 12.87 12.26 7.09
C ARG A 69 12.36 12.36 5.65
N ALA A 70 13.05 13.08 4.78
CA ALA A 70 12.74 13.15 3.36
C ALA A 70 13.13 11.84 2.64
N GLU A 71 14.15 11.14 3.12
CA GLU A 71 14.70 9.92 2.52
C GLU A 71 13.94 8.63 2.86
N ARG A 72 12.80 8.69 3.55
CA ARG A 72 12.07 7.48 4.00
C ARG A 72 10.55 7.61 3.93
N ILE A 73 9.92 6.51 3.53
CA ILE A 73 8.49 6.22 3.65
C ILE A 73 8.32 5.03 4.60
#